data_AF-A0A0D8X7X0-F1
#
_entry.id   AF-A0A0D8X7X0-F1
#
_cell.length_a   1.000
_cell.length_b   1.000
_cell.length_c   1.000
_cell.angle_alpha   90.00
_cell.angle_beta   90.00
_cell.angle_gamma   90.00
#
_symmetry.space_group_name_H-M   'P 1'
#
loop_
_entity.id
_entity.type
_entity.pdbx_description
1 polymer ?
#
loop_
_entity_poly.entity_id
_entity_poly.type
_entity_poly.pdbx_seq_one_letter_code
_entity_poly.pdbx_strand_id
1 'polypeptide(L)'
;MSYEPYITANEYELALRVLVRNHQSIYYPQHTTNVLQSLKLYKDQHGVIRCKGRLGKADFPFDTREPMLLMARTKLAEIIVSEGHLPYHCSSSQTMANVREKFWIPKLRQMAQKVIRRCVACQKMNNLPYRYPNMDDLPEFR
;
A
#
# COMPACT_ATOMS: atom_id res chain seq x y z
N MET A 1 -37.59 -1.71 -7.99
CA MET A 1 -36.19 -1.38 -7.63
C MET A 1 -35.42 -1.16 -8.91
N SER A 2 -35.11 0.08 -9.24
CA SER A 2 -34.24 0.43 -10.36
C SER A 2 -32.82 0.00 -10.03
N TYR A 3 -32.27 -0.93 -10.79
CA TYR A 3 -30.88 -1.36 -10.65
C TYR A 3 -30.01 -0.25 -11.27
N GLU A 4 -29.28 0.50 -10.44
CA GLU A 4 -28.31 1.46 -10.96
C GLU A 4 -27.07 0.69 -11.46
N PRO A 5 -26.55 0.99 -12.67
CA PRO A 5 -25.49 0.20 -13.31
C PRO A 5 -24.08 0.50 -12.77
N TYR A 6 -23.95 1.33 -11.72
CA TYR A 6 -22.67 1.77 -11.17
C TYR A 6 -22.60 1.52 -9.66
N ILE A 7 -21.38 1.33 -9.16
CA ILE A 7 -21.11 1.17 -7.73
C ILE A 7 -21.07 2.55 -7.08
N THR A 8 -21.92 2.79 -6.09
CA THR A 8 -21.94 4.03 -5.32
C THR A 8 -20.74 4.14 -4.38
N ALA A 9 -20.36 5.36 -3.99
CA ALA A 9 -19.27 5.57 -3.03
C ALA A 9 -19.50 4.86 -1.68
N ASN A 10 -20.76 4.81 -1.22
CA ASN A 10 -21.14 4.12 0.00
C ASN A 10 -20.97 2.61 -0.14
N GLU A 11 -21.41 2.02 -1.25
CA GLU A 11 -21.21 0.58 -1.52
C GLU A 11 -19.73 0.22 -1.58
N TYR A 12 -18.91 1.06 -2.23
CA TYR A 12 -17.46 0.87 -2.27
C TYR A 12 -16.85 0.90 -0.86
N GLU A 13 -17.24 1.88 -0.05
CA GLU A 13 -16.73 2.01 1.32
C GLU A 13 -17.14 0.82 2.20
N LEU A 14 -18.39 0.37 2.10
CA LEU A 14 -18.89 -0.80 2.81
C LEU A 14 -18.14 -2.07 2.38
N ALA A 15 -17.97 -2.27 1.07
CA ALA A 15 -17.22 -3.41 0.54
C ALA A 15 -15.77 -3.41 1.04
N LEU A 16 -15.10 -2.25 1.03
CA LEU A 16 -13.74 -2.09 1.52
C LEU A 16 -13.63 -2.43 3.01
N ARG A 17 -14.57 -1.96 3.83
CA ARG A 17 -14.62 -2.29 5.27
C ARG A 17 -14.81 -3.79 5.50
N VAL A 18 -15.68 -4.45 4.73
CA VAL A 18 -15.89 -5.90 4.82
C VAL A 18 -14.63 -6.66 4.42
N LEU A 19 -13.96 -6.27 3.33
CA LEU A 19 -12.70 -6.89 2.90
C LEU A 19 -11.61 -6.78 3.96
N VAL A 20 -11.45 -5.60 4.56
CA VAL A 20 -10.49 -5.36 5.64
C VAL A 20 -10.85 -6.18 6.89
N ARG A 21 -12.11 -6.20 7.29
CA ARG A 21 -12.56 -6.98 8.46
C ARG A 21 -12.27 -8.47 8.29
N ASN A 22 -12.59 -9.03 7.13
CA ASN A 22 -12.33 -10.43 6.81
C ASN A 22 -10.82 -10.72 6.79
N HIS A 23 -10.03 -9.82 6.21
CA HIS A 23 -8.58 -9.92 6.24
C HIS A 23 -8.03 -9.95 7.67
N GLN A 24 -8.50 -9.04 8.51
CA GLN A 24 -8.08 -8.96 9.91
C GLN A 24 -8.47 -10.23 10.68
N SER A 25 -9.67 -10.79 10.47
CA SER A 25 -10.07 -12.01 11.18
C SER A 25 -9.16 -13.20 10.87
N ILE A 26 -8.62 -13.26 9.65
CA ILE A 26 -7.73 -14.33 9.19
C ILE A 26 -6.29 -14.09 9.67
N TYR A 27 -5.75 -12.89 9.46
CA TYR A 27 -4.30 -12.65 9.58
C TYR A 27 -3.86 -11.98 10.89
N TYR A 28 -4.74 -11.26 11.58
CA TYR A 28 -4.38 -10.57 12.83
C TYR A 28 -4.01 -11.53 13.98
N PRO A 29 -4.77 -12.61 14.25
CA PRO A 29 -4.47 -13.50 15.39
C PRO A 29 -3.13 -14.23 15.24
N GLN A 30 -2.69 -14.46 14.01
CA GLN A 30 -1.52 -15.27 13.70
C GLN A 30 -0.19 -14.50 13.78
N HIS A 31 -0.24 -13.17 13.88
CA HIS A 31 0.92 -12.35 13.56
C HIS A 31 1.08 -11.16 14.52
N THR A 32 1.12 -11.42 15.83
CA THR A 32 1.47 -10.42 16.86
C THR A 32 2.98 -10.20 16.90
N THR A 33 3.44 -9.11 16.28
CA THR A 33 4.84 -8.64 16.44
C THR A 33 4.92 -7.60 17.55
N ASN A 34 6.09 -7.44 18.17
CA ASN A 34 6.33 -6.38 19.16
C ASN A 34 5.96 -4.98 18.64
N VAL A 35 6.07 -4.75 17.32
CA VAL A 35 5.67 -3.50 16.67
C VAL A 35 4.16 -3.29 16.73
N LEU A 36 3.34 -4.35 16.64
CA LEU A 36 1.89 -4.22 16.79
C LEU A 36 1.49 -3.99 18.24
N GLN A 37 2.25 -4.55 19.19
CA GLN A 37 2.01 -4.34 20.62
C GLN A 37 2.29 -2.91 21.08
N SER A 38 3.19 -2.19 20.41
CA SER A 38 3.46 -0.78 20.71
C SER A 38 2.46 0.19 20.06
N LEU A 39 1.58 -0.30 19.17
CA LEU A 39 0.51 0.49 18.59
C LEU A 39 -0.70 0.50 19.52
N LYS A 40 -1.37 1.65 19.59
CA LYS A 40 -2.67 1.77 20.25
C LYS A 40 -3.76 1.23 19.33
N LEU A 41 -3.84 -0.09 19.24
CA LEU A 41 -4.86 -0.78 18.46
C LEU A 41 -6.19 -0.79 19.19
N TYR A 42 -7.27 -0.53 18.48
CA TYR A 42 -8.62 -0.63 19.00
C TYR A 42 -9.57 -1.11 17.89
N LYS A 43 -10.72 -1.66 18.28
CA LYS A 43 -11.75 -2.10 17.34
C LYS A 43 -12.82 -1.01 17.24
N ASP A 44 -13.12 -0.57 16.03
CA ASP A 44 -14.14 0.45 15.79
C ASP A 44 -15.57 -0.11 15.89
N GLN A 45 -16.58 0.76 15.76
CA GLN A 45 -18.00 0.41 15.79
C GLN A 45 -18.41 -0.59 14.68
N HIS A 46 -17.61 -0.69 13.61
CA HIS A 46 -17.82 -1.62 12.50
C HIS A 46 -16.98 -2.89 12.65
N GLY A 47 -16.32 -3.09 13.79
CA GLY A 47 -15.53 -4.26 14.07
C GLY A 47 -14.20 -4.33 13.32
N VAL A 48 -13.72 -3.22 12.76
CA VAL A 48 -12.42 -3.12 12.09
C VAL A 48 -11.38 -2.67 13.10
N ILE A 49 -10.22 -3.34 13.12
CA ILE A 49 -9.07 -2.96 13.94
C ILE A 49 -8.40 -1.74 13.29
N ARG A 50 -8.25 -0.67 14.08
CA ARG A 50 -7.63 0.59 13.66
C ARG A 50 -6.47 0.96 14.57
N CYS A 51 -5.56 1.76 14.04
CA CYS A 51 -4.38 2.24 14.73
C CYS A 51 -4.58 3.69 15.18
N LYS A 52 -4.62 3.95 16.49
CA LYS A 52 -4.68 5.31 17.01
C LYS A 52 -3.29 5.93 17.13
N GLY A 53 -3.05 7.01 16.39
CA GLY A 53 -1.74 7.68 16.32
C GLY A 53 -1.66 9.03 17.04
N ARG A 54 -0.65 9.82 16.66
CA ARG A 54 -0.44 11.20 17.13
C ARG A 54 -1.30 12.24 16.39
N LEU A 55 -1.95 11.86 15.30
CA LEU A 55 -2.75 12.74 14.44
C LEU A 55 -4.18 12.99 14.94
N GLY A 56 -4.54 12.55 16.16
CA GLY A 56 -5.92 12.62 16.64
C GLY A 56 -6.54 14.02 16.63
N LYS A 57 -5.73 15.07 16.86
CA LYS A 57 -6.16 16.48 16.85
C LYS A 57 -5.86 17.23 15.55
N ALA A 58 -5.24 16.57 14.58
CA ALA A 58 -4.91 17.20 13.30
C ALA A 58 -6.17 17.33 12.43
N ASP A 59 -6.19 18.33 11.55
CA ASP A 59 -7.28 18.53 10.60
C ASP A 59 -7.12 17.59 9.39
N PHE A 60 -7.38 16.32 9.63
CA PHE A 60 -7.32 15.26 8.61
C PHE A 60 -8.59 14.40 8.64
N PRO A 61 -8.93 13.75 7.51
CA PRO A 61 -9.99 12.75 7.47
C PRO A 61 -9.81 11.68 8.55
N PHE A 62 -10.92 11.13 9.03
CA PHE A 62 -10.92 10.13 10.11
C PHE A 62 -10.01 8.93 9.77
N ASP A 63 -10.11 8.41 8.56
CA ASP A 63 -9.30 7.26 8.11
C ASP A 63 -7.79 7.56 8.08
N THR A 64 -7.39 8.81 7.87
CA THR A 64 -5.98 9.20 7.89
C THR A 64 -5.46 9.34 9.32
N ARG A 65 -6.31 9.85 10.22
CA ARG A 65 -5.96 9.98 11.64
C ARG A 65 -5.88 8.64 12.35
N GLU A 66 -6.81 7.75 12.02
CA GLU A 66 -7.01 6.46 12.67
C GLU A 66 -7.12 5.35 11.60
N PRO A 67 -6.02 5.04 10.89
CA PRO A 67 -6.03 4.13 9.75
C PRO A 67 -6.35 2.70 10.11
N MET A 68 -6.93 1.98 9.15
CA MET A 68 -7.26 0.56 9.26
C MET A 68 -5.98 -0.29 9.24
N LEU A 69 -5.86 -1.21 10.20
CA LEU A 69 -4.73 -2.12 10.25
C LEU A 69 -4.84 -3.16 9.13
N LEU A 70 -3.77 -3.33 8.36
CA LEU A 70 -3.67 -4.39 7.37
C LEU A 70 -2.36 -5.14 7.51
N MET A 71 -2.42 -6.47 7.60
CA MET A 71 -1.23 -7.31 7.69
C MET A 71 -0.43 -7.32 6.39
N ALA A 72 0.87 -7.12 6.54
CA ALA A 72 1.84 -7.15 5.46
C ALA A 72 1.93 -8.54 4.80
N ARG A 73 2.54 -8.60 3.61
CA ARG A 73 2.78 -9.86 2.86
C ARG A 73 1.51 -10.64 2.48
N THR A 74 0.36 -9.96 2.44
CA THR A 74 -0.90 -10.52 1.96
C THR A 74 -1.25 -9.96 0.59
N LYS A 75 -2.09 -10.67 -0.17
CA LYS A 75 -2.47 -10.21 -1.51
C LYS A 75 -3.23 -8.90 -1.49
N LEU A 76 -4.14 -8.73 -0.52
CA LEU A 76 -4.88 -7.48 -0.32
C LEU A 76 -3.95 -6.30 -0.08
N ALA A 77 -2.93 -6.47 0.76
CA ALA A 77 -1.93 -5.43 1.01
C ALA A 77 -1.09 -5.11 -0.24
N GLU A 78 -0.75 -6.10 -1.08
CA GLU A 78 -0.06 -5.86 -2.35
C GLU A 78 -0.93 -5.05 -3.32
N ILE A 79 -2.23 -5.37 -3.41
CA ILE A 79 -3.19 -4.64 -4.27
C ILE A 79 -3.34 -3.19 -3.80
N ILE A 80 -3.57 -2.95 -2.51
CA ILE A 80 -3.70 -1.60 -1.95
C ILE A 80 -2.43 -0.76 -2.18
N VAL A 81 -1.25 -1.36 -2.02
CA VAL A 81 0.02 -0.66 -2.30
C VAL A 81 0.18 -0.39 -3.80
N SER A 82 -0.29 -1.30 -4.65
CA SER A 82 -0.32 -1.09 -6.11
C SER A 82 -1.27 0.03 -6.51
N GLU A 83 -2.44 0.12 -5.88
CA GLU A 83 -3.40 1.21 -6.09
C GLU A 83 -2.79 2.55 -5.65
N GLY A 84 -2.08 2.60 -4.51
CA GLY A 84 -1.39 3.83 -4.10
C GLY A 84 -0.20 4.23 -4.99
N HIS A 85 0.35 3.29 -5.77
CA HIS A 85 1.42 3.55 -6.74
C HIS A 85 0.88 4.01 -8.10
N LEU A 86 -0.22 3.42 -8.56
CA LEU A 86 -0.87 3.70 -9.82
C LEU A 86 -1.96 4.78 -9.67
N PRO A 87 -2.51 5.33 -10.77
CA PRO A 87 -1.99 5.27 -12.14
C PRO A 87 -0.76 6.17 -12.36
N TYR A 88 -0.38 6.98 -11.37
CA TYR A 88 0.61 8.05 -11.53
C TYR A 88 2.06 7.62 -11.35
N HIS A 89 2.33 6.33 -11.19
CA HIS A 89 3.66 5.78 -10.96
C HIS A 89 4.42 6.47 -9.81
N CYS A 90 3.70 6.74 -8.72
CA CYS A 90 4.21 7.50 -7.58
C CYS A 90 5.51 6.91 -7.03
N SER A 91 6.40 7.80 -6.55
CA SER A 91 7.63 7.40 -5.85
C SER A 91 7.32 6.54 -4.63
N SER A 92 8.33 5.87 -4.06
CA SER A 92 8.10 5.05 -2.85
C SER A 92 7.53 5.86 -1.69
N SER A 93 8.00 7.10 -1.50
CA SER A 93 7.55 7.96 -0.41
C SER A 93 6.10 8.42 -0.62
N GLN A 94 5.75 8.79 -1.84
CA GLN A 94 4.38 9.21 -2.18
C GLN A 94 3.41 8.03 -2.15
N THR A 95 3.79 6.87 -2.68
CA THR A 95 3.00 5.63 -2.56
C THR A 95 2.73 5.31 -1.08
N MET A 96 3.74 5.43 -0.22
CA MET A 96 3.56 5.22 1.22
C MET A 96 2.62 6.26 1.86
N ALA A 97 2.64 7.51 1.39
CA ALA A 97 1.73 8.55 1.85
C ALA A 97 0.29 8.24 1.44
N ASN A 98 0.05 7.94 0.16
CA ASN A 98 -1.26 7.57 -0.39
C ASN A 98 -1.86 6.38 0.38
N VAL A 99 -1.07 5.34 0.65
CA VAL A 99 -1.54 4.18 1.44
C VAL A 99 -1.89 4.57 2.87
N ARG A 100 -1.13 5.47 3.49
CA ARG A 100 -1.35 5.93 4.88
C ARG A 100 -2.56 6.83 5.06
N GLU A 101 -3.16 7.32 3.98
CA GLU A 101 -4.43 8.05 4.05
C GLU A 101 -5.56 7.20 4.64
N LYS A 102 -5.49 5.87 4.48
CA LYS A 102 -6.52 4.94 4.96
C LYS A 102 -5.99 3.71 5.69
N PHE A 103 -4.74 3.31 5.47
CA PHE A 103 -4.23 2.02 5.93
C PHE A 103 -2.91 2.12 6.69
N TRP A 104 -2.78 1.32 7.74
CA TRP A 104 -1.54 1.08 8.42
C TRP A 104 -1.05 -0.33 8.10
N ILE A 105 0.08 -0.43 7.38
CA ILE A 105 0.67 -1.71 6.97
C ILE A 105 2.07 -1.85 7.59
N PRO A 106 2.35 -2.91 8.35
CA PRO A 106 3.72 -3.18 8.81
C PRO A 106 4.66 -3.33 7.62
N LYS A 107 5.91 -2.86 7.74
CA LYS A 107 6.92 -2.96 6.66
C LYS A 107 6.47 -2.36 5.31
N LEU A 108 5.58 -1.36 5.33
CA LEU A 108 5.03 -0.72 4.13
C LEU A 108 6.10 -0.26 3.13
N ARG A 109 7.21 0.31 3.59
CA ARG A 109 8.32 0.75 2.72
C ARG A 109 8.86 -0.38 1.84
N GLN A 110 9.09 -1.56 2.45
CA GLN A 110 9.59 -2.72 1.73
C GLN A 110 8.57 -3.20 0.69
N MET A 111 7.28 -3.16 1.03
CA MET A 111 6.21 -3.51 0.10
C MET A 111 6.10 -2.51 -1.06
N ALA A 112 6.12 -1.20 -0.78
CA ALA A 112 6.08 -0.16 -1.80
C ALA A 112 7.25 -0.30 -2.78
N GLN A 113 8.47 -0.48 -2.27
CA GLN A 113 9.65 -0.74 -3.10
C GLN A 113 9.49 -2.00 -3.96
N LYS A 114 8.94 -3.08 -3.41
CA LYS A 114 8.69 -4.32 -4.15
C LYS A 114 7.68 -4.12 -5.28
N VAL A 115 6.59 -3.39 -5.03
CA VAL A 115 5.56 -3.06 -6.04
C VAL A 115 6.17 -2.22 -7.16
N ILE A 116 6.88 -1.13 -6.81
CA ILE A 116 7.51 -0.23 -7.78
C ILE A 116 8.55 -0.98 -8.63
N ARG A 117 9.40 -1.81 -8.00
CA ARG A 117 10.40 -2.63 -8.72
C ARG A 117 9.78 -3.62 -9.70
N ARG A 118 8.51 -4.01 -9.52
CA ARG A 118 7.78 -4.91 -10.43
C ARG A 118 6.95 -4.16 -11.48
N CYS A 119 6.82 -2.84 -11.36
CA CYS A 119 6.08 -2.05 -12.31
C CYS A 119 6.85 -1.91 -13.63
N VAL A 120 6.29 -2.43 -14.71
CA VAL A 120 6.92 -2.44 -16.04
C VAL A 120 7.21 -1.02 -16.53
N ALA A 121 6.28 -0.08 -16.36
CA ALA A 121 6.50 1.31 -16.76
C ALA A 121 7.66 1.94 -15.98
N CYS A 122 7.72 1.75 -14.66
CA CYS A 122 8.83 2.26 -13.86
C CYS A 122 10.15 1.58 -14.22
N GLN A 123 10.16 0.28 -14.51
CA GLN A 123 11.36 -0.42 -14.96
C GLN A 123 11.87 0.16 -16.27
N LYS A 124 11.00 0.37 -17.27
CA LYS A 124 11.37 0.95 -18.56
C LYS A 124 11.95 2.35 -18.43
N MET A 125 11.40 3.17 -17.52
CA MET A 125 11.83 4.56 -17.36
C MET A 125 13.06 4.73 -16.47
N ASN A 126 13.29 3.85 -15.49
CA ASN A 126 14.31 4.06 -14.45
C ASN A 126 15.44 3.03 -14.44
N ASN A 127 15.31 1.91 -15.15
CA ASN A 127 16.41 0.93 -15.20
C ASN A 127 17.58 1.50 -16.01
N LEU A 128 18.78 1.09 -15.60
CA LEU A 128 19.99 1.38 -16.35
C LEU A 128 19.90 0.75 -17.76
N PRO A 129 20.52 1.39 -18.77
CA PRO A 129 20.68 0.78 -20.07
C PRO A 129 21.46 -0.54 -19.96
N TYR A 130 21.35 -1.37 -20.99
CA TYR A 130 22.21 -2.55 -21.11
C TYR A 130 23.68 -2.14 -20.99
N ARG A 131 24.47 -3.01 -20.36
CA ARG A 131 25.92 -2.81 -20.36
C ARG A 131 26.39 -2.81 -21.80
N TYR A 132 27.18 -1.81 -22.16
CA TYR A 132 27.90 -1.84 -23.42
C TYR A 132 28.78 -3.10 -23.44
N PRO A 133 28.91 -3.76 -24.60
CA PRO A 133 29.88 -4.83 -24.74
C PRO A 133 31.28 -4.26 -24.43
N ASN A 134 32.19 -5.14 -24.01
CA ASN A 134 33.60 -4.75 -23.94
C ASN A 134 34.02 -4.34 -25.36
N MET A 135 34.49 -3.11 -25.51
CA MET A 135 35.07 -2.67 -26.77
C MET A 135 36.51 -3.15 -26.78
N ASP A 136 36.89 -3.87 -27.83
CA ASP A 136 38.29 -4.18 -28.08
C ASP A 136 39.03 -2.91 -28.53
N ASP A 137 40.37 -2.97 -28.49
CA ASP A 137 41.21 -1.86 -28.93
C ASP A 137 40.93 -1.53 -30.40
N LEU A 138 40.91 -0.22 -30.71
CA LEU A 138 40.79 0.26 -32.09
C LEU A 138 41.97 -0.25 -32.93
N PRO A 139 41.77 -0.52 -34.24
CA PRO A 139 42.86 -0.89 -35.12
C PRO A 139 43.90 0.24 -35.19
N GLU A 140 45.18 -0.15 -35.29
CA GLU A 140 46.32 0.76 -35.22
C GLU A 140 46.42 1.72 -36.43
N PHE A 141 45.73 1.40 -37.53
CA PHE A 141 45.67 2.22 -38.75
C PHE A 141 44.34 2.00 -39.49
N ARG A 142 43.96 3.03 -40.28
CA ARG A 142 42.68 3.14 -40.99
C ARG A 142 42.83 2.90 -42.48
#